data_AF-A0A815J372-F1
#
_entry.id   AF-A0A815J372-F1
#
_cell.length_a   1.000
_cell.length_b   1.000
_cell.length_c   1.000
_cell.angle_alpha   90.00
_cell.angle_beta   90.00
_cell.angle_gamma   90.00
#
_symmetry.space_group_name_H-M   'P 1'
#
loop_
_entity.id
_entity.type
_entity.pdbx_description
1 polymer ?
#
loop_
_entity_poly.entity_id
_entity_poly.type
_entity_poly.pdbx_seq_one_letter_code
_entity_poly.pdbx_strand_id
1 'polypeptide(L)'
;MMMWNDRLKDSSFILHRINFGDQITEAEYVYDEILGKGKVNQKRVHVRREVFEQIAATIKKETLPFEDFIKVVRPFLMVESALADIPEAFSLLDTDKSNSININELAVFMPAIVPNSNQYLLLRYFQPADTNNDYMLSLEEFTEFIKKGVVRDLALGRITN
;
A
#
# COMPACT_ATOMS: atom_id res chain seq x y z
N MET A 1 -7.71 37.28 -1.54
CA MET A 1 -8.49 36.51 -0.55
C MET A 1 -9.47 35.64 -1.33
N MET A 2 -8.99 34.48 -1.82
CA MET A 2 -9.80 33.53 -2.59
C MET A 2 -10.25 32.40 -1.67
N MET A 3 -11.52 32.05 -1.85
CA MET A 3 -12.36 31.37 -0.88
C MET A 3 -12.03 29.88 -0.78
N TRP A 4 -11.93 29.44 0.46
CA TRP A 4 -11.74 28.07 0.93
C TRP A 4 -12.96 27.13 0.69
N ASN A 5 -13.96 27.53 -0.08
CA ASN A 5 -15.33 27.02 0.13
C ASN A 5 -15.83 25.96 -0.87
N ASP A 6 -15.05 25.55 -1.87
CA ASP A 6 -15.47 24.52 -2.84
C ASP A 6 -14.74 23.17 -2.69
N ARG A 7 -13.83 23.03 -1.73
CA ARG A 7 -13.03 21.80 -1.54
C ARG A 7 -13.66 20.75 -0.63
N LEU A 8 -14.94 20.90 -0.31
CA LEU A 8 -15.68 20.06 0.66
C LEU A 8 -16.80 19.23 0.03
N LYS A 9 -16.87 19.11 -1.30
CA LYS A 9 -17.98 18.37 -1.94
C LYS A 9 -17.67 16.96 -2.42
N ASP A 10 -16.41 16.53 -2.43
CA ASP A 10 -16.07 15.13 -2.71
C ASP A 10 -15.03 14.61 -1.71
N SER A 11 -15.51 13.79 -0.77
CA SER A 11 -14.87 12.59 -0.23
C SER A 11 -13.34 12.61 0.04
N SER A 12 -13.00 13.23 1.17
CA SER A 12 -12.29 12.59 2.29
C SER A 12 -10.85 12.03 2.18
N PHE A 13 -9.96 12.43 1.26
CA PHE A 13 -8.53 12.07 1.41
C PHE A 13 -7.60 13.13 0.79
N ILE A 14 -6.76 13.79 1.61
CA ILE A 14 -5.73 14.74 1.13
C ILE A 14 -4.38 14.32 1.73
N LEU A 15 -3.40 14.08 0.86
CA LEU A 15 -2.03 13.72 1.23
C LEU A 15 -1.14 14.95 1.24
N HIS A 16 -0.41 15.16 2.33
CA HIS A 16 0.51 16.28 2.45
C HIS A 16 1.96 15.79 2.52
N ARG A 17 2.62 15.86 1.35
CA ARG A 17 4.08 15.97 1.15
C ARG A 17 4.90 14.68 1.35
N ILE A 18 5.64 14.30 0.32
CA ILE A 18 6.80 13.41 0.47
C ILE A 18 8.00 14.31 0.82
N ASN A 19 8.59 14.14 2.00
CA ASN A 19 9.77 14.92 2.41
C ASN A 19 11.03 14.07 2.23
N PHE A 20 11.71 14.27 1.10
CA PHE A 20 13.01 13.70 0.83
C PHE A 20 14.07 14.65 1.39
N GLY A 21 14.49 14.44 2.64
CA GLY A 21 15.69 15.10 3.15
C GLY A 21 16.94 14.58 2.44
N ASP A 22 18.03 15.36 2.44
CA ASP A 22 19.30 15.08 1.73
C ASP A 22 20.01 13.76 2.10
N GLN A 23 19.43 12.97 3.02
CA GLN A 23 19.76 11.59 3.33
C GLN A 23 18.46 10.79 3.43
N ILE A 24 17.93 10.30 2.30
CA ILE A 24 16.64 9.61 2.27
C ILE A 24 16.78 8.26 2.98
N THR A 25 16.44 8.20 4.26
CA THR A 25 16.35 6.95 5.05
C THR A 25 14.92 6.47 5.24
N GLU A 26 13.93 7.32 4.99
CA GLU A 26 12.51 7.00 5.20
C GLU A 26 11.63 7.75 4.19
N ALA A 27 10.59 7.07 3.68
CA ALA A 27 9.47 7.74 3.03
C ALA A 27 8.31 7.84 4.02
N GLU A 28 7.83 9.05 4.24
CA GLU A 28 6.73 9.33 5.16
C GLU A 28 5.47 9.73 4.38
N TYR A 29 4.36 9.07 4.71
CA TYR A 29 3.04 9.37 4.16
C TYR A 29 2.12 9.87 5.27
N VAL A 30 1.59 11.09 5.12
CA VAL A 30 0.66 11.70 6.07
C VAL A 30 -0.77 11.61 5.53
N TYR A 31 -1.65 10.97 6.28
CA TYR A 31 -3.09 10.86 6.02
C TYR A 31 -3.88 11.75 6.97
N ASP A 32 -4.71 12.62 6.42
CA ASP A 32 -5.64 13.44 7.18
C ASP A 32 -6.99 12.69 7.30
N GLU A 33 -7.25 12.12 8.48
CA GLU A 33 -8.54 11.50 8.81
C GLU A 33 -9.49 12.53 9.40
N ILE A 34 -10.59 12.84 8.70
CA ILE A 34 -11.64 13.71 9.23
C ILE A 34 -12.43 12.93 10.28
N LEU A 35 -12.07 13.16 11.54
CA LEU A 35 -12.90 12.81 12.68
C LEU A 35 -14.07 13.81 12.72
N GLY A 36 -15.30 13.30 12.71
CA GLY A 36 -16.52 14.11 12.62
C GLY A 36 -16.46 15.39 13.46
N LYS A 37 -17.10 16.46 12.94
CA LYS A 37 -16.99 17.86 13.42
C LYS A 37 -15.69 18.58 13.03
N GLY A 38 -15.12 18.25 11.86
CA GLY A 38 -13.98 19.00 11.29
C GLY A 38 -12.66 18.82 12.05
N LYS A 39 -12.56 17.81 12.92
CA LYS A 39 -11.29 17.42 13.54
C LYS A 39 -10.51 16.60 12.54
N VAL A 40 -9.24 16.93 12.30
CA VAL A 40 -8.35 16.14 11.45
C VAL A 40 -7.37 15.38 12.34
N ASN A 41 -7.27 14.07 12.15
CA ASN A 41 -6.27 13.24 12.77
C ASN A 41 -5.23 12.85 11.72
N GLN A 42 -3.98 13.30 11.92
CA GLN A 42 -2.90 13.01 11.01
C GLN A 42 -2.26 11.68 11.38
N LYS A 43 -2.49 10.65 10.57
CA LYS A 43 -1.78 9.37 10.72
C LYS A 43 -0.59 9.34 9.77
N ARG A 44 0.56 8.92 10.30
CA ARG A 44 1.81 8.77 9.54
C ARG A 44 2.08 7.31 9.27
N VAL A 45 2.33 6.96 8.02
CA VAL A 45 2.88 5.65 7.62
C VAL A 45 4.32 5.88 7.21
N HIS A 46 5.24 5.13 7.81
CA HIS A 46 6.67 5.23 7.55
C HIS A 46 7.13 3.99 6.80
N VAL A 47 7.74 4.20 5.63
CA VAL A 47 8.50 3.17 4.94
C VAL A 47 9.98 3.41 5.22
N ARG A 48 10.63 2.48 5.93
CA ARG A 48 12.05 2.56 6.24
C ARG A 48 12.90 2.05 5.09
N ARG A 49 13.98 2.75 4.78
CA ARG A 49 14.98 2.34 3.77
C ARG A 49 15.55 0.95 4.02
N GLU A 50 15.81 0.60 5.28
CA GLU A 50 16.30 -0.74 5.64
C GLU A 50 15.33 -1.85 5.20
N VAL A 51 14.03 -1.61 5.33
CA VAL A 51 12.99 -2.56 4.90
C VAL A 51 12.95 -2.64 3.38
N PHE A 52 13.07 -1.50 2.68
CA PHE A 52 13.23 -1.48 1.23
C PHE A 52 14.47 -2.27 0.78
N GLU A 53 15.62 -2.06 1.41
CA GLU A 53 16.87 -2.75 1.07
C GLU A 53 16.77 -4.27 1.28
N GLN A 54 16.10 -4.72 2.36
CA GLN A 54 15.81 -6.13 2.59
C GLN A 54 14.91 -6.73 1.50
N ILE A 55 13.87 -5.99 1.10
CA ILE A 55 12.95 -6.41 0.03
C ILE A 55 13.66 -6.48 -1.32
N ALA A 56 14.42 -5.43 -1.65
CA ALA A 56 15.20 -5.36 -2.88
C ALA A 56 16.22 -6.51 -2.97
N ALA A 57 16.82 -6.93 -1.85
CA ALA A 57 17.71 -8.08 -1.79
C ALA A 57 16.99 -9.44 -1.97
N THR A 58 15.69 -9.51 -1.68
CA THR A 58 14.89 -10.75 -1.75
C THR A 58 14.35 -11.00 -3.16
N ILE A 59 14.12 -9.93 -3.95
CA ILE A 59 13.60 -10.04 -5.31
C ILE A 59 14.74 -10.45 -6.24
N LYS A 60 14.57 -11.58 -6.96
CA LYS A 60 15.55 -12.10 -7.95
C LYS A 60 15.59 -11.27 -9.25
N LYS A 61 15.44 -9.95 -9.19
CA LYS A 61 15.70 -9.02 -10.30
C LYS A 61 17.04 -8.33 -10.02
N GLU A 62 17.83 -8.06 -11.07
CA GLU A 62 19.18 -7.52 -10.93
C GLU A 62 19.26 -6.21 -10.12
N THR A 63 18.17 -5.47 -9.95
CA THR A 63 17.92 -4.47 -8.88
C THR A 63 16.42 -4.11 -8.85
N LEU A 64 15.88 -3.67 -7.71
CA LEU A 64 14.57 -2.98 -7.61
C LEU A 64 14.81 -1.48 -7.36
N PRO A 65 14.57 -0.59 -8.35
CA PRO A 65 14.63 0.85 -8.12
C PRO A 65 13.65 1.31 -7.04
N PHE A 66 14.03 2.31 -6.25
CA PHE A 66 13.16 2.84 -5.20
C PHE A 66 11.82 3.35 -5.75
N GLU A 67 11.81 3.96 -6.92
CA GLU A 67 10.57 4.40 -7.57
C GLU A 67 9.63 3.23 -7.88
N ASP A 68 10.16 2.09 -8.30
CA ASP A 68 9.36 0.89 -8.55
C ASP A 68 8.80 0.30 -7.26
N PHE A 69 9.57 0.37 -6.18
CA PHE A 69 9.07 0.03 -4.85
C PHE A 69 7.89 0.93 -4.42
N ILE A 70 7.98 2.25 -4.66
CA ILE A 70 6.90 3.17 -4.32
C ILE A 70 5.63 2.85 -5.13
N LYS A 71 5.77 2.49 -6.41
CA LYS A 71 4.64 2.06 -7.23
C LYS A 71 3.93 0.83 -6.67
N VAL A 72 4.67 -0.12 -6.09
CA VAL A 72 4.08 -1.30 -5.43
C VAL A 72 3.34 -0.91 -4.16
N VAL A 73 3.95 -0.06 -3.32
CA VAL A 73 3.41 0.28 -1.99
C VAL A 73 2.21 1.22 -2.07
N ARG A 74 2.19 2.11 -3.06
CA ARG A 74 1.20 3.19 -3.17
C ARG A 74 -0.26 2.70 -3.26
N PRO A 75 -0.62 1.70 -4.09
CA PRO A 75 -2.00 1.19 -4.15
C PRO A 75 -2.50 0.66 -2.80
N PHE A 76 -1.67 -0.02 -2.01
CA PHE A 76 -2.08 -0.54 -0.70
C PHE A 76 -2.46 0.54 0.31
N LEU A 77 -2.05 1.77 0.05
CA LEU A 77 -2.13 2.89 0.96
C LEU A 77 -3.13 3.99 0.50
N MET A 78 -3.48 4.03 -0.79
CA MET A 78 -4.32 5.07 -1.40
C MET A 78 -5.63 4.50 -1.96
N VAL A 79 -6.78 5.14 -1.63
CA VAL A 79 -8.11 4.64 -2.04
C VAL A 79 -8.48 5.05 -3.48
N GLU A 80 -8.41 6.34 -3.81
CA GLU A 80 -9.07 6.85 -5.03
C GLU A 80 -8.10 7.21 -6.16
N SER A 81 -6.91 7.73 -5.85
CA SER A 81 -5.96 8.19 -6.88
C SER A 81 -4.98 7.12 -7.37
N ALA A 82 -4.97 5.94 -6.73
CA ALA A 82 -4.02 4.87 -7.04
C ALA A 82 -4.61 3.67 -7.78
N LEU A 83 -5.90 3.69 -8.14
CA LEU A 83 -6.49 2.63 -8.95
C LEU A 83 -5.82 2.51 -10.32
N ALA A 84 -5.33 3.62 -10.87
CA ALA A 84 -4.56 3.64 -12.11
C ALA A 84 -3.18 2.98 -12.00
N ASP A 85 -2.62 2.91 -10.78
CA ASP A 85 -1.29 2.35 -10.52
C ASP A 85 -1.35 0.84 -10.21
N ILE A 86 -2.55 0.28 -9.99
CA ILE A 86 -2.75 -1.14 -9.66
C ILE A 86 -2.14 -2.08 -10.70
N PRO A 87 -2.33 -1.90 -12.02
CA PRO A 87 -1.76 -2.81 -13.02
C PRO A 87 -0.22 -2.81 -13.00
N GLU A 88 0.40 -1.65 -12.75
CA GLU A 88 1.86 -1.55 -12.68
C GLU A 88 2.39 -2.20 -11.40
N ALA A 89 1.75 -1.95 -10.25
CA ALA A 89 2.08 -2.61 -8.99
C ALA A 89 1.91 -4.13 -9.09
N PHE A 90 0.86 -4.59 -9.78
CA PHE A 90 0.60 -6.00 -10.03
C PHE A 90 1.74 -6.63 -10.84
N SER A 91 2.15 -6.00 -11.95
CA SER A 91 3.27 -6.49 -12.76
C SER A 91 4.63 -6.46 -12.05
N LEU A 92 4.79 -5.62 -11.03
CA LEU A 92 6.00 -5.57 -10.21
C LEU A 92 6.02 -6.67 -9.15
N LEU A 93 4.85 -7.03 -8.61
CA LEU A 93 4.64 -8.13 -7.66
C LEU A 93 4.70 -9.51 -8.32
N ASP A 94 4.10 -9.65 -9.51
CA ASP A 94 4.14 -10.86 -10.34
C ASP A 94 5.55 -11.03 -10.95
N THR A 95 6.43 -11.65 -10.17
CA THR A 95 7.85 -11.80 -10.51
C THR A 95 8.09 -12.93 -11.50
N ASP A 96 7.25 -13.97 -11.47
CA ASP A 96 7.34 -15.11 -12.37
C ASP A 96 6.53 -14.95 -13.66
N LYS A 97 5.78 -13.84 -13.79
CA LYS A 97 4.93 -13.49 -14.95
C LYS A 97 3.82 -14.51 -15.17
N SER A 98 3.29 -15.08 -14.10
CA SER A 98 2.15 -16.00 -14.14
C SER A 98 0.83 -15.29 -14.46
N ASN A 99 0.81 -13.94 -14.46
CA ASN A 99 -0.39 -13.10 -14.48
C ASN A 99 -1.27 -13.27 -13.24
N SER A 100 -0.69 -13.75 -12.15
CA SER A 100 -1.31 -13.87 -10.84
C SER A 100 -0.28 -13.57 -9.76
N ILE A 101 -0.71 -13.12 -8.58
CA ILE A 101 0.17 -12.91 -7.44
C ILE A 101 -0.05 -14.04 -6.45
N ASN A 102 0.97 -14.85 -6.20
CA ASN A 102 0.90 -15.85 -5.15
C ASN A 102 1.21 -15.24 -3.76
N ILE A 103 0.94 -16.00 -2.69
CA ILE A 103 1.16 -15.51 -1.33
C ILE A 103 2.62 -15.13 -1.03
N ASN A 104 3.60 -15.81 -1.65
CA ASN A 104 5.00 -15.53 -1.39
C ASN A 104 5.42 -14.19 -2.02
N GLU A 105 4.91 -13.89 -3.21
CA GLU A 105 5.13 -12.62 -3.89
C GLU A 105 4.52 -11.45 -3.11
N LEU A 106 3.31 -11.62 -2.58
CA LEU A 106 2.69 -10.63 -1.71
C LEU A 106 3.43 -10.46 -0.37
N ALA A 107 3.92 -11.57 0.20
CA ALA A 107 4.61 -11.59 1.49
C ALA A 107 5.92 -10.80 1.49
N VAL A 108 6.59 -10.71 0.34
CA VAL A 108 7.83 -9.93 0.19
C VAL A 108 7.59 -8.46 0.52
N PHE A 109 6.51 -7.87 0.04
CA PHE A 109 6.26 -6.42 0.18
C PHE A 109 5.46 -6.04 1.41
N MET A 110 4.75 -6.98 2.04
CA MET A 110 3.89 -6.68 3.19
C MET A 110 4.61 -6.00 4.38
N PRO A 111 5.84 -6.40 4.77
CA PRO A 111 6.56 -5.77 5.88
C PRO A 111 6.88 -4.29 5.67
N ALA A 112 6.92 -3.82 4.42
CA ALA A 112 7.11 -2.40 4.11
C ALA A 112 5.91 -1.54 4.50
N ILE A 113 4.72 -2.13 4.53
CA ILE A 113 3.45 -1.42 4.76
C ILE A 113 2.94 -1.70 6.17
N VAL A 114 3.03 -2.96 6.62
CA VAL A 114 2.62 -3.41 7.95
C VAL A 114 3.83 -4.01 8.64
N PRO A 115 4.58 -3.21 9.44
CA PRO A 115 5.73 -3.71 10.17
C PRO A 115 5.35 -4.90 11.07
N ASN A 116 6.22 -5.92 11.11
CA ASN A 116 5.99 -7.18 11.85
C ASN A 116 4.81 -8.03 11.36
N SER A 117 4.33 -7.83 10.12
CA SER A 117 3.37 -8.74 9.50
C SER A 117 3.97 -10.16 9.38
N ASN A 118 3.20 -11.18 9.76
CA ASN A 118 3.58 -12.59 9.59
C ASN A 118 2.70 -13.28 8.54
N GLN A 119 3.06 -14.50 8.16
CA GLN A 119 2.34 -15.27 7.15
C GLN A 119 0.87 -15.56 7.53
N TYR A 120 0.57 -15.68 8.83
CA TYR A 120 -0.81 -15.87 9.30
C TYR A 120 -1.69 -14.64 9.07
N LEU A 121 -1.15 -13.45 9.37
CA LEU A 121 -1.82 -12.19 9.09
C LEU A 121 -2.11 -12.06 7.59
N LEU A 122 -1.12 -12.39 6.76
CA LEU A 122 -1.26 -12.38 5.31
C LEU A 122 -2.36 -13.32 4.82
N LEU A 123 -2.36 -14.58 5.26
CA LEU A 123 -3.37 -15.58 4.89
C LEU A 123 -4.79 -15.11 5.24
N ARG A 124 -4.97 -14.49 6.41
CA ARG A 124 -6.27 -13.97 6.87
C ARG A 124 -6.87 -12.96 5.89
N TYR A 125 -6.03 -12.19 5.20
CA TYR A 125 -6.47 -11.16 4.26
C TYR A 125 -6.41 -11.60 2.80
N PHE A 126 -5.56 -12.56 2.50
CA PHE A 126 -5.45 -13.20 1.20
C PHE A 126 -6.70 -14.04 0.89
N GLN A 127 -7.14 -14.91 1.82
CA GLN A 127 -8.25 -15.84 1.56
C GLN A 127 -9.57 -15.16 1.17
N PRO A 128 -10.00 -14.04 1.79
CA PRO A 128 -11.23 -13.35 1.37
C PRO A 128 -11.09 -12.57 0.05
N ALA A 129 -9.87 -12.43 -0.46
CA ALA A 129 -9.58 -11.79 -1.74
C ALA A 129 -9.49 -12.81 -2.88
N ASP A 130 -8.96 -14.00 -2.61
CA ASP A 130 -8.95 -15.16 -3.50
C ASP A 130 -10.36 -15.77 -3.59
N THR A 131 -11.12 -15.31 -4.58
CA THR A 131 -12.54 -15.70 -4.74
C THR A 131 -12.71 -17.02 -5.47
N ASN A 132 -11.75 -17.37 -6.33
CA ASN A 132 -11.77 -18.61 -7.10
C ASN A 132 -11.09 -19.78 -6.35
N ASN A 133 -10.41 -19.50 -5.22
CA ASN A 133 -9.67 -20.45 -4.37
C ASN A 133 -8.53 -21.16 -5.07
N ASP A 134 -7.84 -20.48 -6.00
CA ASP A 134 -6.68 -21.02 -6.71
C ASP A 134 -5.35 -20.73 -5.98
N TYR A 135 -5.41 -20.10 -4.80
CA TYR A 135 -4.27 -19.66 -3.99
C TYR A 135 -3.40 -18.60 -4.68
N MET A 136 -3.96 -17.92 -5.67
CA MET A 136 -3.35 -16.82 -6.38
C MET A 136 -4.35 -15.64 -6.45
N LEU A 137 -3.84 -14.44 -6.64
CA LEU A 137 -4.68 -13.27 -6.88
C LEU A 137 -4.55 -12.88 -8.34
N SER A 138 -5.64 -13.03 -9.09
CA SER A 138 -5.76 -12.38 -10.39
C SER A 138 -5.74 -10.85 -10.26
N LEU A 139 -5.51 -10.13 -11.36
CA LEU A 139 -5.56 -8.67 -11.35
C LEU A 139 -6.89 -8.12 -10.81
N GLU A 140 -8.01 -8.79 -11.09
CA GLU A 140 -9.34 -8.41 -10.61
C GLU A 140 -9.45 -8.58 -9.09
N GLU A 141 -9.04 -9.73 -8.56
CA GLU A 141 -9.04 -10.02 -7.12
C GLU A 141 -8.09 -9.10 -6.36
N PHE A 142 -6.91 -8.85 -6.91
CA PHE A 142 -5.96 -7.88 -6.38
C PHE A 142 -6.54 -6.47 -6.37
N THR A 143 -7.25 -6.06 -7.43
CA THR A 143 -7.90 -4.75 -7.49
C THR A 143 -8.96 -4.60 -6.40
N GLU A 144 -9.81 -5.60 -6.21
CA GLU A 144 -10.83 -5.60 -5.15
C GLU A 144 -10.21 -5.65 -3.75
N PHE A 145 -9.11 -6.39 -3.58
CA PHE A 145 -8.32 -6.41 -2.35
C PHE A 145 -7.83 -5.01 -1.95
N ILE A 146 -7.28 -4.27 -2.91
CA ILE A 146 -6.81 -2.89 -2.72
C ILE A 146 -7.96 -1.94 -2.40
N LYS A 147 -9.08 -2.03 -3.14
CA LYS A 147 -10.27 -1.19 -2.91
C LYS A 147 -10.87 -1.38 -1.53
N LYS A 148 -10.94 -2.63 -1.04
CA LYS A 148 -11.39 -2.93 0.34
C LYS A 148 -10.52 -2.24 1.38
N GLY A 149 -9.27 -1.90 1.05
CA GLY A 149 -8.40 -1.07 1.87
C GLY A 149 -7.94 -1.74 3.17
N VAL A 150 -7.99 -3.07 3.21
CA VAL A 150 -7.71 -3.83 4.42
C VAL A 150 -6.26 -3.63 4.88
N VAL A 151 -5.31 -3.64 3.94
CA VAL A 151 -3.90 -3.39 4.22
C VAL A 151 -3.66 -1.97 4.76
N ARG A 152 -4.33 -0.98 4.17
CA ARG A 152 -4.31 0.40 4.68
C ARG A 152 -4.83 0.47 6.11
N ASP A 153 -5.96 -0.16 6.39
CA ASP A 153 -6.56 -0.10 7.71
C ASP A 153 -5.70 -0.82 8.77
N LEU A 154 -4.95 -1.86 8.40
CA LEU A 154 -3.93 -2.47 9.26
C LEU A 154 -2.72 -1.56 9.49
N ALA A 155 -2.18 -0.97 8.42
CA ALA A 155 -1.07 -0.03 8.52
C ALA A 155 -1.41 1.18 9.39
N LEU A 156 -2.68 1.60 9.40
CA LEU A 156 -3.19 2.69 10.23
C LEU A 156 -3.64 2.25 11.63
N GLY A 157 -3.52 0.95 11.97
CA GLY A 157 -3.96 0.39 13.26
C GLY A 157 -5.47 0.51 13.52
N ARG A 158 -6.28 0.58 12.46
CA ARG A 158 -7.76 0.63 12.55
C ARG A 158 -8.38 -0.75 12.75
N ILE A 159 -7.65 -1.80 12.39
CA ILE A 159 -8.04 -3.18 12.60
C ILE A 159 -6.91 -3.83 13.41
N THR A 160 -7.22 -4.33 14.60
CA THR A 160 -6.29 -5.12 15.41
C THR A 160 -6.60 -6.61 15.24
N ASN A 161 -5.57 -7.44 15.30
CA ASN A 161 -5.72 -8.90 15.44
C ASN A 161 -6.43 -9.26 16.74
#